data_AF-A0A7C6BI41-F1
#
_entry.id   AF-A0A7C6BI41-F1
#
_cell.length_a   1.000
_cell.length_b   1.000
_cell.length_c   1.000
_cell.angle_alpha   90.00
_cell.angle_beta   90.00
_cell.angle_gamma   90.00
#
_symmetry.space_group_name_H-M   'P 1'
#
loop_
_entity.id
_entity.type
_entity.pdbx_description
1 polymer ?
#
loop_
_entity_poly.entity_id
_entity_poly.type
_entity_poly.pdbx_seq_one_letter_code
_entity_poly.pdbx_strand_id
1 'polypeptide(L)'
;MKTTKLIAYSGLSVAVVTVVTMVVQIPIPQTKGYINLGDAVILVFAMLFGAKIGMIGGGLGSALADILTGYAHWAPFTLIIKGIEGLIVGFFASKDM
;
A
#
# COMPACT_ATOMS: atom_id res chain seq x y z
N MET A 1 -13.75 11.36 -9.49
CA MET A 1 -13.16 10.41 -10.48
C MET A 1 -14.24 9.45 -10.97
N LYS A 2 -14.30 9.14 -12.28
CA LYS A 2 -15.24 8.14 -12.85
C LYS A 2 -14.87 6.72 -12.43
N THR A 3 -15.84 5.81 -12.33
CA THR A 3 -15.67 4.42 -11.84
C THR A 3 -14.58 3.65 -12.59
N THR A 4 -14.51 3.76 -13.93
CA THR A 4 -13.48 3.07 -14.72
C THR A 4 -12.06 3.50 -14.36
N LYS A 5 -11.84 4.80 -14.15
CA LYS A 5 -10.52 5.33 -13.74
C LYS A 5 -10.16 4.90 -12.33
N LEU A 6 -11.14 4.86 -11.43
CA LEU A 6 -10.93 4.38 -10.06
C LEU A 6 -10.44 2.93 -10.05
N ILE A 7 -11.09 2.04 -10.80
CA ILE A 7 -10.71 0.63 -10.88
C ILE A 7 -9.32 0.48 -11.49
N ALA A 8 -9.06 1.15 -12.63
CA ALA A 8 -7.78 1.07 -13.32
C ALA A 8 -6.61 1.53 -12.43
N TYR A 9 -6.75 2.70 -11.78
CA TYR A 9 -5.70 3.21 -10.90
C TYR A 9 -5.56 2.43 -9.60
N SER A 10 -6.65 1.83 -9.09
CA SER A 10 -6.56 0.95 -7.92
C SER A 10 -5.83 -0.35 -8.26
N GLY A 11 -6.10 -0.96 -9.42
CA GLY A 11 -5.36 -2.13 -9.87
C GLY A 11 -3.88 -1.83 -10.10
N LEU A 12 -3.58 -0.67 -10.71
CA LEU A 12 -2.21 -0.20 -10.88
C LEU A 12 -1.51 0.03 -9.54
N SER A 13 -2.16 0.71 -8.59
CA SER A 13 -1.57 1.00 -7.28
C SER A 13 -1.26 -0.28 -6.52
N VAL A 14 -2.17 -1.26 -6.53
CA VAL A 14 -1.96 -2.58 -5.93
C VAL A 14 -0.76 -3.27 -6.57
N ALA A 15 -0.68 -3.30 -7.90
CA ALA A 15 0.42 -3.97 -8.60
C ALA A 15 1.79 -3.33 -8.28
N VAL A 16 1.90 -2.00 -8.35
CA VAL A 16 3.17 -1.30 -8.09
C VAL A 16 3.58 -1.43 -6.63
N VAL A 17 2.65 -1.24 -5.68
CA VAL A 17 2.94 -1.40 -4.25
C VAL A 17 3.39 -2.83 -3.95
N THR A 18 2.72 -3.84 -4.51
CA THR A 18 3.09 -5.26 -4.31
C THR A 18 4.52 -5.49 -4.80
N VAL A 19 4.82 -5.13 -6.05
CA VAL A 19 6.14 -5.39 -6.65
C VAL A 19 7.25 -4.67 -5.91
N VAL A 20 7.08 -3.38 -5.60
CA VAL A 20 8.11 -2.61 -4.89
C VAL A 20 8.33 -3.15 -3.48
N THR A 21 7.25 -3.50 -2.77
CA THR A 21 7.33 -4.14 -1.45
C THR A 21 8.10 -5.45 -1.52
N MET A 22 7.89 -6.28 -2.55
CA MET A 22 8.59 -7.56 -2.70
C MET A 22 10.06 -7.42 -3.08
N VAL A 23 10.39 -6.46 -3.96
CA VAL A 23 11.77 -6.29 -4.46
C VAL A 23 12.69 -5.72 -3.38
N VAL A 24 12.17 -4.86 -2.51
CA VAL A 24 12.98 -4.15 -1.51
C VAL A 24 12.55 -4.51 -0.09
N GLN A 25 12.77 -5.76 0.29
CA GLN A 25 12.55 -6.26 1.65
C GLN A 25 13.87 -6.32 2.42
N ILE A 26 13.95 -5.60 3.54
CA ILE A 26 15.08 -5.71 4.48
C ILE A 26 14.57 -6.48 5.71
N PRO A 27 14.92 -7.77 5.87
CA PRO A 27 14.42 -8.60 6.96
C PRO A 27 14.87 -8.10 8.34
N ILE A 28 13.97 -8.18 9.31
CA ILE A 28 14.24 -7.92 10.72
C ILE A 28 14.02 -9.23 11.50
N PRO A 29 15.08 -9.98 11.84
CA PRO A 29 14.97 -11.27 12.53
C PRO A 29 14.20 -11.21 13.85
N GLN A 30 14.34 -10.11 14.60
CA GLN A 30 13.74 -9.94 15.93
C GLN A 30 12.20 -9.90 15.89
N THR A 31 11.61 -9.32 14.84
CA THR A 31 10.15 -9.17 14.71
C THR A 31 9.53 -10.21 13.79
N LYS A 32 10.35 -11.09 13.18
CA LYS A 32 9.92 -11.99 12.09
C LYS A 32 9.15 -11.22 11.00
N GLY A 33 9.64 -10.02 10.70
CA GLY A 33 9.08 -9.08 9.73
C GLY A 33 10.17 -8.50 8.84
N TYR A 34 9.84 -7.43 8.14
CA TYR A 34 10.76 -6.70 7.27
C TYR A 34 10.39 -5.22 7.21
N ILE A 35 11.33 -4.39 6.76
CA ILE A 35 11.06 -2.98 6.46
C ILE A 35 10.36 -2.90 5.10
N ASN A 36 9.15 -2.35 5.07
CA ASN A 36 8.37 -2.18 3.87
C ASN A 36 8.70 -0.85 3.18
N LEU A 37 9.55 -0.89 2.15
CA LEU A 37 9.88 0.30 1.34
C LEU A 37 8.80 0.65 0.31
N GLY A 38 7.76 -0.18 0.16
CA GLY A 38 6.56 0.13 -0.59
C GLY A 38 5.78 1.32 -0.02
N ASP A 39 6.01 1.70 1.23
CA ASP A 39 5.38 2.86 1.88
C ASP A 39 5.54 4.15 1.06
N ALA A 40 6.73 4.40 0.52
CA ALA A 40 6.97 5.57 -0.34
C ALA A 40 6.01 5.58 -1.55
N VAL A 41 5.74 4.42 -2.14
CA VAL A 41 4.80 4.27 -3.25
C VAL A 41 3.37 4.51 -2.78
N ILE A 42 2.98 3.97 -1.61
CA ILE A 42 1.66 4.20 -1.02
C ILE A 42 1.41 5.70 -0.84
N LEU A 43 2.37 6.41 -0.26
CA LEU A 43 2.29 7.85 -0.04
C LEU A 43 2.14 8.62 -1.36
N VAL A 44 2.97 8.31 -2.35
CA VAL A 44 2.91 8.94 -3.68
C VAL A 44 1.54 8.70 -4.34
N PHE A 45 1.04 7.47 -4.36
CA PHE A 45 -0.27 7.17 -4.96
C PHE A 45 -1.43 7.81 -4.18
N ALA A 46 -1.35 7.84 -2.85
CA ALA A 46 -2.33 8.48 -2.00
C ALA A 46 -2.40 10.00 -2.25
N MET A 47 -1.25 10.66 -2.39
CA MET A 47 -1.17 12.09 -2.71
C MET A 47 -1.65 12.40 -4.14
N LEU A 48 -1.25 11.60 -5.12
CA LEU A 48 -1.59 11.85 -6.53
C LEU A 48 -3.04 11.52 -6.90
N PHE A 49 -3.59 10.45 -6.33
CA PHE A 49 -4.88 9.90 -6.76
C PHE A 49 -5.94 9.85 -5.66
N GLY A 50 -5.58 10.28 -4.46
CA GLY A 50 -6.48 10.47 -3.32
C GLY A 50 -6.67 9.23 -2.43
N ALA A 51 -7.40 9.47 -1.33
CA ALA A 51 -7.55 8.55 -0.21
C ALA A 51 -8.00 7.12 -0.60
N LYS A 52 -8.93 6.98 -1.55
CA LYS A 52 -9.44 5.66 -1.97
C LYS A 52 -8.36 4.80 -2.63
N ILE A 53 -7.57 5.39 -3.53
CA ILE A 53 -6.52 4.65 -4.25
C ILE A 53 -5.33 4.38 -3.32
N GLY A 54 -5.01 5.31 -2.42
CA GLY A 54 -4.03 5.10 -1.35
C GLY A 54 -4.42 3.94 -0.44
N MET A 55 -5.66 3.91 0.04
CA MET A 55 -6.18 2.84 0.90
C MET A 55 -6.15 1.47 0.20
N ILE A 56 -6.65 1.39 -1.03
CA ILE A 56 -6.69 0.13 -1.78
C ILE A 56 -5.28 -0.35 -2.12
N GLY A 57 -4.44 0.54 -2.68
CA GLY A 57 -3.08 0.23 -3.07
C GLY A 57 -2.20 -0.15 -1.89
N GLY A 58 -2.26 0.62 -0.80
CA GLY A 58 -1.47 0.36 0.40
C GLY A 58 -1.92 -0.89 1.14
N GLY A 59 -3.22 -1.04 1.38
CA GLY A 59 -3.75 -2.21 2.08
C GLY A 59 -3.55 -3.49 1.26
N LEU A 60 -4.17 -3.58 0.08
CA LEU A 60 -4.15 -4.82 -0.70
C LEU A 60 -2.75 -5.10 -1.28
N GLY A 61 -2.03 -4.08 -1.74
CA GLY A 61 -0.71 -4.27 -2.34
C GLY A 61 0.32 -4.80 -1.33
N SER A 62 0.39 -4.19 -0.14
CA SER A 62 1.34 -4.64 0.89
C SER A 62 0.94 -5.99 1.49
N ALA A 63 -0.35 -6.25 1.70
CA ALA A 63 -0.81 -7.55 2.19
C ALA A 63 -0.56 -8.67 1.17
N LEU A 64 -0.67 -8.39 -0.13
CA LEU A 64 -0.28 -9.34 -1.17
C LEU A 64 1.21 -9.64 -1.13
N ALA A 65 2.06 -8.62 -0.95
CA ALA A 65 3.50 -8.84 -0.81
C ALA A 65 3.82 -9.75 0.39
N ASP A 66 3.17 -9.54 1.54
CA ASP A 66 3.33 -10.40 2.72
C ASP A 66 2.98 -11.87 2.41
N ILE A 67 1.86 -12.11 1.74
CA ILE A 67 1.42 -13.45 1.35
C ILE A 67 2.43 -14.10 0.40
N LEU A 68 2.91 -13.34 -0.59
CA LEU A 68 3.80 -13.85 -1.65
C LEU A 68 5.25 -14.07 -1.19
N THR A 69 5.69 -13.43 -0.11
CA THR A 69 7.09 -13.46 0.35
C THR A 69 7.31 -14.22 1.66
N GLY A 70 6.29 -14.92 2.15
CA GLY A 70 6.41 -15.79 3.34
C GLY A 70 6.14 -15.08 4.67
N TYR A 71 5.60 -13.87 4.64
CA TYR A 71 5.18 -13.10 5.82
C TYR A 71 3.65 -13.09 6.00
N ALA A 72 2.95 -14.14 5.53
CA ALA A 72 1.49 -14.18 5.48
C ALA A 72 0.79 -13.95 6.84
N HIS A 73 1.46 -14.21 7.96
CA HIS A 73 0.95 -13.89 9.30
C HIS A 73 0.83 -12.39 9.57
N TRP A 74 1.63 -11.55 8.89
CA TRP A 74 1.51 -10.10 8.94
C TRP A 74 0.39 -9.56 8.04
N ALA A 75 -0.01 -10.29 7.00
CA ALA A 75 -0.92 -9.79 5.97
C ALA A 75 -2.24 -9.17 6.50
N PRO A 76 -2.95 -9.73 7.50
CA PRO A 76 -4.15 -9.10 8.04
C PRO A 76 -3.88 -7.75 8.72
N PHE A 77 -2.75 -7.65 9.43
CA PHE A 77 -2.34 -6.42 10.09
C PHE A 77 -1.86 -5.39 9.07
N THR A 78 -1.04 -5.81 8.12
CA THR A 78 -0.57 -4.99 7.01
C THR A 78 -1.73 -4.42 6.20
N LEU A 79 -2.74 -5.23 5.87
CA LEU A 79 -3.94 -4.79 5.15
C LEU A 79 -4.62 -3.61 5.84
N ILE A 80 -4.81 -3.71 7.16
CA ILE A 80 -5.48 -2.68 7.96
C ILE A 80 -4.57 -1.46 8.12
N ILE A 81 -3.33 -1.67 8.57
CA ILE A 81 -2.40 -0.58 8.89
C ILE A 81 -2.04 0.22 7.64
N LYS A 82 -1.65 -0.46 6.56
CA LYS A 82 -1.26 0.19 5.30
C LYS A 82 -2.47 0.75 4.54
N GLY A 83 -3.63 0.13 4.69
CA GLY A 83 -4.88 0.70 4.20
C GLY A 83 -5.22 2.02 4.88
N ILE A 84 -5.13 2.06 6.22
CA ILE A 84 -5.37 3.28 7.01
C ILE A 84 -4.31 4.35 6.71
N GLU A 85 -3.03 3.98 6.58
CA GLU A 85 -1.95 4.89 6.19
C GLU A 85 -2.27 5.61 4.87
N GLY A 86 -2.55 4.85 3.81
CA GLY A 86 -2.88 5.42 2.51
C GLY A 86 -4.18 6.22 2.50
N LEU A 87 -5.16 5.82 3.32
CA LEU A 87 -6.41 6.57 3.50
C LEU A 87 -6.15 7.94 4.14
N ILE A 88 -5.42 7.97 5.26
CA ILE A 88 -5.11 9.19 6.01
C ILE A 88 -4.32 10.15 5.16
N VAL A 89 -3.25 9.67 4.52
CA VAL A 89 -2.37 10.50 3.68
C VAL A 89 -3.14 11.10 2.53
N GLY A 90 -3.92 10.29 1.80
CA GLY A 90 -4.70 10.79 0.68
C GLY A 90 -5.85 11.70 1.10
N PHE A 91 -6.37 11.58 2.32
CA PHE A 91 -7.38 12.49 2.86
C PHE A 91 -6.76 13.87 3.16
N PHE A 92 -5.61 13.90 3.84
CA PHE A 92 -4.95 15.16 4.16
C PHE A 92 -4.36 15.84 2.93
N ALA A 93 -3.73 15.09 2.01
CA ALA A 93 -3.21 15.66 0.77
C ALA A 93 -4.29 16.34 -0.08
N SER A 94 -5.53 15.83 -0.04
CA SER A 94 -6.65 16.42 -0.77
C SER A 94 -7.23 17.69 -0.14
N LYS A 95 -6.84 18.03 1.09
CA LYS A 95 -7.37 19.20 1.81
C LYS A 95 -6.62 20.49 1.50
N ASP A 96 -5.38 20.37 1.02
CA ASP A 96 -4.46 21.49 0.78
C ASP A 96 -4.01 21.63 -0.69
N MET A 97 -4.61 20.86 -1.62
CA MET A 97 -4.36 20.91 -3.08
C MET A 97 -5.52 21.51 -3.88
#